data_AF-A0AA35IAR0-F1
#
_entry.id   AF-A0AA35IAR0-F1
#
_cell.length_a   1.000
_cell.length_b   1.000
_cell.length_c   1.000
_cell.angle_alpha   90.00
_cell.angle_beta   90.00
_cell.angle_gamma   90.00
#
_symmetry.space_group_name_H-M   'P 1'
#
loop_
_entity.id
_entity.type
_entity.pdbx_description
1 polymer ?
#
loop_
_entity_poly.entity_id
_entity_poly.type
_entity_poly.pdbx_seq_one_letter_code
_entity_poly.pdbx_strand_id
1 'polypeptide(L)'
;MSQPIKQRLENSLEGAAASGRKIATYMLANLHELPFQTSASIAAKLGVSESSVGRFCRSLGYAHLKALKQDLQNDLGDGPWLVGDRLQDYRQNQDASDNAGSLGWKSPP
;
A
#
# COMPACT_ATOMS: atom_id res chain seq x y z
N MET A 1 -10.79 -6.58 11.85
CA MET A 1 -9.80 -5.58 11.41
C MET A 1 -9.51 -5.84 9.95
N SER A 2 -9.94 -4.95 9.05
CA SER A 2 -9.72 -5.11 7.61
C SER A 2 -8.22 -4.98 7.32
N GLN A 3 -7.66 -5.94 6.57
CA GLN A 3 -6.26 -5.88 6.17
C GLN A 3 -6.06 -4.73 5.18
N PRO A 4 -4.96 -3.96 5.30
CA PRO A 4 -4.68 -2.88 4.38
C PRO A 4 -4.47 -3.44 2.97
N ILE A 5 -4.89 -2.70 1.95
CA ILE A 5 -4.80 -3.08 0.54
C ILE A 5 -3.37 -3.40 0.10
N LYS A 6 -2.36 -2.76 0.70
CA LYS A 6 -0.96 -3.08 0.45
C LYS A 6 -0.66 -4.55 0.79
N GLN A 7 -1.12 -5.02 1.96
CA GLN A 7 -0.95 -6.41 2.38
C GLN A 7 -1.74 -7.37 1.50
N ARG A 8 -2.94 -6.99 1.05
CA ARG A 8 -3.73 -7.80 0.10
C ARG A 8 -3.04 -7.94 -1.26
N LEU A 9 -2.41 -6.87 -1.75
CA LEU A 9 -1.61 -6.90 -2.96
C LEU A 9 -0.36 -7.77 -2.79
N GLU A 10 0.34 -7.66 -1.66
CA GLU A 10 1.50 -8.50 -1.33
C GLU A 10 1.12 -9.98 -1.26
N ASN A 11 0.05 -10.33 -0.54
CA ASN A 11 -0.45 -11.71 -0.45
C ASN A 11 -0.90 -12.25 -1.82
N SER A 12 -1.39 -11.39 -2.71
CA SER A 12 -1.77 -11.83 -4.06
C SER A 12 -0.58 -12.27 -4.91
N LEU A 13 0.66 -11.87 -4.59
CA LEU A 13 1.85 -12.26 -5.34
C LEU A 13 2.12 -13.78 -5.26
N GLU A 14 1.77 -14.39 -4.13
CA GLU A 14 2.01 -15.81 -3.83
C GLU A 14 1.03 -16.73 -4.60
N GLY A 15 -0.23 -16.28 -4.77
CA GLY A 15 -1.28 -17.06 -5.44
C GLY A 15 -1.61 -16.65 -6.88
N ALA A 16 -1.10 -15.52 -7.39
CA ALA A 16 -1.48 -15.01 -8.70
C ALA A 16 -0.75 -15.71 -9.85
N ALA A 17 -1.49 -15.90 -10.97
CA ALA A 17 -0.92 -16.21 -12.27
C ALA A 17 0.10 -15.15 -12.70
N ALA A 18 0.99 -15.48 -13.65
CA ALA A 18 2.08 -14.59 -14.08
C ALA A 18 1.63 -13.16 -14.46
N SER A 19 0.45 -13.01 -15.07
CA SER A 19 -0.15 -11.71 -15.36
C SER A 19 -0.62 -10.97 -14.10
N GLY A 20 -1.26 -11.67 -13.17
CA GLY A 20 -1.69 -11.10 -11.89
C GLY A 20 -0.51 -10.65 -11.03
N ARG A 21 0.60 -11.41 -11.02
CA ARG A 21 1.83 -11.02 -10.33
C ARG A 21 2.41 -9.73 -10.90
N LYS A 22 2.49 -9.60 -12.23
CA LYS A 22 2.93 -8.35 -12.90
C LYS A 22 2.05 -7.16 -12.52
N ILE A 23 0.73 -7.35 -12.49
CA ILE A 23 -0.22 -6.30 -12.12
C ILE A 23 -0.02 -5.90 -10.65
N ALA A 24 0.04 -6.87 -9.73
CA ALA A 24 0.26 -6.62 -8.31
C ALA A 24 1.57 -5.87 -8.04
N THR A 25 2.69 -6.31 -8.64
CA THR A 25 3.99 -5.66 -8.50
C THR A 25 3.96 -4.23 -9.03
N TYR A 26 3.32 -3.99 -10.18
CA TYR A 26 3.18 -2.64 -10.73
C TYR A 26 2.35 -1.73 -9.81
N MET A 27 1.22 -2.24 -9.30
CA MET A 27 0.35 -1.51 -8.38
C MET A 27 1.09 -1.14 -7.09
N LEU A 28 1.84 -2.07 -6.50
CA LEU A 28 2.66 -1.84 -5.30
C LEU A 28 3.78 -0.82 -5.54
N ALA A 29 4.42 -0.85 -6.70
CA ALA A 29 5.49 0.09 -7.05
C ALA A 29 4.97 1.49 -7.37
N ASN A 30 3.71 1.63 -7.82
CA ASN A 30 3.15 2.88 -8.30
C ASN A 30 1.87 3.27 -7.55
N LEU A 31 1.80 2.98 -6.24
CA LEU A 31 0.61 3.28 -5.42
C LEU A 31 0.18 4.74 -5.59
N HIS A 32 1.13 5.69 -5.47
CA HIS A 32 0.88 7.13 -5.60
C HIS A 32 0.32 7.58 -6.96
N GLU A 33 0.52 6.81 -8.02
CA GLU A 33 0.00 7.16 -9.35
C GLU A 33 -1.33 6.48 -9.65
N LEU A 34 -1.73 5.46 -8.89
CA LEU A 34 -2.83 4.56 -9.26
C LEU A 34 -4.17 5.25 -9.59
N PRO A 35 -4.61 6.31 -8.91
CA PRO A 35 -5.86 7.01 -9.17
C PRO A 35 -5.87 7.72 -10.50
N PHE A 36 -4.71 8.16 -10.96
CA PHE A 36 -4.54 8.73 -12.28
C PHE A 36 -4.42 7.63 -13.36
N GLN A 37 -4.15 6.38 -12.98
CA GLN A 37 -4.06 5.25 -13.92
C GLN A 37 -5.42 4.62 -14.21
N THR A 38 -5.68 4.24 -15.46
CA THR A 38 -6.87 3.44 -15.84
C THR A 38 -6.51 1.97 -16.00
N SER A 39 -7.52 1.08 -16.03
CA SER A 39 -7.28 -0.34 -16.33
C SER A 39 -6.60 -0.52 -17.70
N ALA A 40 -7.02 0.25 -18.70
CA ALA A 40 -6.37 0.31 -20.01
C ALA A 40 -4.90 0.77 -19.95
N SER A 41 -4.58 1.84 -19.20
CA SER A 41 -3.20 2.34 -19.07
C SER A 41 -2.28 1.32 -18.39
N ILE A 42 -2.75 0.69 -17.30
CA ILE A 42 -2.01 -0.36 -16.59
C ILE A 42 -1.78 -1.56 -17.52
N ALA A 43 -2.83 -1.97 -18.24
CA ALA A 43 -2.78 -3.07 -19.18
C ALA A 43 -1.74 -2.83 -20.30
N ALA A 44 -1.76 -1.64 -20.89
CA ALA A 44 -0.81 -1.23 -21.93
C ALA A 44 0.63 -1.22 -21.43
N LYS A 45 0.91 -0.66 -20.23
CA LYS A 45 2.26 -0.63 -19.64
C LYS A 45 2.82 -2.03 -19.37
N LEU A 46 1.96 -2.98 -19.01
CA LEU A 46 2.36 -4.34 -18.63
C LEU A 46 2.30 -5.34 -19.78
N GLY A 47 1.80 -4.94 -20.95
CA GLY A 47 1.57 -5.83 -22.09
C GLY A 47 0.53 -6.91 -21.78
N VAL A 48 -0.45 -6.61 -20.94
CA VAL A 48 -1.56 -7.51 -20.60
C VAL A 48 -2.87 -6.96 -21.15
N SER A 49 -3.93 -7.77 -21.16
CA SER A 49 -5.26 -7.28 -21.54
C SER A 49 -5.95 -6.53 -20.39
N GLU A 50 -6.80 -5.56 -20.73
CA GLU A 50 -7.63 -4.85 -19.74
C GLU A 50 -8.51 -5.82 -18.93
N SER A 51 -9.01 -6.88 -19.58
CA SER A 51 -9.74 -7.96 -18.91
C SER A 51 -8.88 -8.69 -17.86
N SER A 52 -7.56 -8.77 -18.04
CA SER A 52 -6.66 -9.36 -17.03
C SER A 52 -6.58 -8.48 -15.79
N VAL A 53 -6.55 -7.15 -15.96
CA VAL A 53 -6.61 -6.20 -14.84
C VAL A 53 -7.95 -6.34 -14.11
N GLY A 54 -9.06 -6.45 -14.84
CA GLY A 54 -10.39 -6.67 -14.24
C GLY A 54 -10.51 -8.02 -13.51
N ARG A 55 -9.91 -9.10 -14.04
CA ARG A 55 -9.87 -10.42 -13.37
C ARG A 55 -9.02 -10.36 -12.09
N PHE A 56 -7.88 -9.66 -12.13
CA PHE A 56 -7.04 -9.46 -10.96
C PHE A 56 -7.75 -8.68 -9.84
N CYS A 57 -8.47 -7.60 -10.17
CA CYS A 57 -9.28 -6.89 -9.18
C CYS A 57 -10.33 -7.81 -8.54
N ARG A 58 -10.97 -8.69 -9.33
CA ARG A 58 -11.95 -9.67 -8.81
C ARG A 58 -11.32 -10.74 -7.93
N SER A 59 -10.11 -11.21 -8.25
CA SER A 59 -9.41 -12.16 -7.37
C SER A 59 -9.05 -11.55 -6.01
N LEU A 60 -8.90 -10.22 -5.96
CA LEU A 60 -8.73 -9.49 -4.71
C LEU A 60 -10.06 -9.21 -3.99
N GLY A 61 -11.21 -9.54 -4.58
CA GLY A 61 -12.55 -9.26 -4.03
C GLY A 61 -13.18 -7.93 -4.46
N TYR A 62 -12.61 -7.25 -5.46
CA TYR A 62 -13.17 -5.99 -6.00
C TYR A 62 -13.87 -6.20 -7.33
N ALA A 63 -15.02 -5.56 -7.51
CA ALA A 63 -15.76 -5.61 -8.78
C ALA A 63 -14.95 -5.05 -9.98
N HIS A 64 -14.16 -4.00 -9.72
CA HIS A 64 -13.39 -3.27 -10.73
C HIS A 64 -12.29 -2.42 -10.08
N LEU A 65 -11.36 -1.92 -10.89
CA LEU A 65 -10.24 -1.07 -10.44
C LEU A 65 -10.70 0.14 -9.61
N LYS A 66 -11.84 0.77 -9.95
CA LYS A 66 -12.37 1.92 -9.19
C LYS A 66 -12.68 1.59 -7.73
N ALA A 67 -13.12 0.36 -7.44
CA ALA A 67 -13.45 -0.08 -6.07
C ALA A 67 -12.17 -0.33 -5.27
N LEU A 68 -11.15 -0.92 -5.92
CA LEU A 68 -9.82 -1.07 -5.35
C LEU A 68 -9.22 0.30 -4.99
N LYS A 69 -9.35 1.30 -5.87
CA LYS A 69 -8.88 2.67 -5.62
C LYS A 69 -9.58 3.35 -4.45
N GLN A 70 -10.89 3.13 -4.29
CA GLN A 70 -11.65 3.69 -3.17
C GLN A 70 -11.21 3.11 -1.84
N ASP A 71 -11.00 1.80 -1.77
CA ASP A 71 -10.49 1.13 -0.56
C ASP A 71 -9.07 1.57 -0.25
N LEU A 72 -8.25 1.71 -1.30
CA LEU A 72 -6.91 2.26 -1.21
C LEU A 72 -6.88 3.72 -0.75
N GLN A 73 -7.83 4.55 -1.16
CA GLN A 73 -7.97 5.91 -0.65
C GLN A 73 -8.34 5.90 0.84
N ASN A 74 -9.26 5.02 1.26
CA ASN A 74 -9.65 4.89 2.66
C ASN A 74 -8.46 4.44 3.54
N ASP A 75 -7.61 3.56 3.04
CA ASP A 75 -6.42 3.07 3.75
C ASP A 75 -5.30 4.12 3.85
N LEU A 76 -5.17 5.01 2.85
CA LEU A 76 -4.11 6.05 2.82
C LEU A 76 -4.54 7.43 3.37
N GLY A 77 -5.84 7.70 3.51
CA GLY A 77 -6.39 8.95 4.05
C GLY A 77 -6.82 10.00 3.00
N ASP A 78 -7.30 11.16 3.49
CA ASP A 78 -8.11 12.14 2.73
C ASP A 78 -7.42 12.90 1.57
N GLY A 79 -6.13 12.69 1.32
CA GLY A 79 -5.43 13.34 0.21
C GLY A 79 -5.35 12.47 -1.05
N PRO A 80 -5.33 13.04 -2.27
CA PRO A 80 -5.02 12.27 -3.48
C PRO A 80 -3.51 11.94 -3.52
N TRP A 81 -3.04 11.17 -2.53
CA TRP A 81 -1.70 10.58 -2.30
C TRP A 81 -0.73 11.23 -1.31
N LEU A 82 -1.06 12.38 -0.69
CA LEU A 82 -0.17 13.16 0.20
C LEU A 82 1.35 13.01 -0.10
N VAL A 83 1.69 13.10 -1.39
CA VAL A 83 2.99 13.46 -1.96
C VAL A 83 4.17 12.66 -1.38
N GLY A 84 4.36 11.43 -1.84
CA GLY A 84 5.67 10.75 -1.90
C GLY A 84 6.16 9.99 -0.67
N ASP A 85 6.00 10.48 0.57
CA ASP A 85 6.69 9.86 1.73
C ASP A 85 6.15 10.23 3.14
N ARG A 86 5.11 11.05 3.27
CA ARG A 86 4.92 11.89 4.47
C ARG A 86 4.48 11.22 5.79
N LEU A 87 4.49 9.89 5.92
CA LEU A 87 4.14 9.19 7.19
C LEU A 87 5.21 8.24 7.73
N GLN A 88 6.31 7.97 7.02
CA GLN A 88 7.52 7.56 7.76
C GLN A 88 7.94 8.69 8.73
N ASP A 89 7.64 9.94 8.35
CA ASP A 89 7.89 11.20 9.07
C ASP A 89 7.16 11.37 10.43
N TYR A 90 6.20 10.51 10.82
CA TYR A 90 5.42 10.71 12.07
C TYR A 90 5.43 9.62 13.16
N ARG A 91 6.02 8.42 13.00
CA ARG A 91 5.92 7.42 14.09
C ARG A 91 7.10 6.47 14.36
N GLN A 92 8.11 6.38 13.50
CA GLN A 92 9.39 5.80 13.94
C GLN A 92 10.22 6.82 14.75
N ASN A 93 9.85 8.11 14.73
CA ASN A 93 10.31 9.13 15.69
C ASN A 93 9.73 8.97 17.11
N GLN A 94 9.26 7.76 17.49
CA GLN A 94 9.07 7.37 18.90
C GLN A 94 10.12 6.35 19.38
N ASP A 95 11.16 6.08 18.57
CA ASP A 95 12.41 5.49 19.06
C ASP A 95 13.27 6.52 19.85
N ALA A 96 12.79 7.75 20.09
CA ALA A 96 13.61 8.86 20.63
C ALA A 96 12.89 9.82 21.62
N SER A 97 12.05 9.32 22.54
CA SER A 97 11.68 10.12 23.73
C SER A 97 11.77 9.28 25.00
N ASP A 98 12.92 9.44 25.66
CA ASP A 98 13.07 9.56 27.12
C ASP A 98 12.85 8.33 28.03
N ASN A 99 13.81 7.39 28.00
CA ASN A 99 14.25 6.77 29.26
C ASN A 99 15.77 6.48 29.29
N ALA A 100 16.57 7.39 28.76
CA ALA A 100 18.01 7.39 28.95
C ALA A 100 18.45 8.71 29.57
N GLY A 101 18.44 8.75 30.91
CA GLY A 101 19.31 9.64 31.69
C GLY A 101 18.64 10.52 32.74
N SER A 102 19.22 10.49 33.94
CA SER A 102 19.09 11.44 35.06
C SER A 102 17.85 11.29 35.96
N LEU A 103 17.91 11.05 37.28
CA LEU A 103 18.95 11.19 38.31
C LEU A 103 18.53 10.37 39.54
N GLY A 104 19.47 9.71 40.21
CA GLY A 104 19.18 8.98 41.44
C GLY A 104 20.41 8.54 42.24
N TRP A 105 21.42 9.40 42.37
CA TRP A 105 22.47 9.20 43.37
C TRP A 105 21.86 9.35 44.78
N LYS A 106 21.75 8.25 45.53
CA LYS A 106 21.75 8.26 47.01
C LYS A 106 22.26 6.92 47.56
N SER A 107 23.24 7.07 48.45
CA SER A 107 24.16 6.13 49.12
C SER A 107 23.61 4.85 49.76
N PRO A 108 24.47 3.83 50.01
CA PRO A 108 24.15 2.68 50.85
C PRO A 108 24.30 2.99 52.35
N PRO A 109 23.73 2.16 53.25
CA PRO A 109 23.90 2.27 54.71
C PRO A 109 25.29 1.88 55.20
#